data_AF-D3BUH8-F1
#
_entry.id   AF-D3BUH8-F1
#
_cell.length_a   1.000
_cell.length_b   1.000
_cell.length_c   1.000
_cell.angle_alpha   90.00
_cell.angle_beta   90.00
_cell.angle_gamma   90.00
#
_symmetry.space_group_name_H-M   'P 1'
#
loop_
_entity.id
_entity.type
_entity.pdbx_description
1 polymer ?
#
loop_
_entity_poly.entity_id
_entity_poly.type
_entity_poly.pdbx_seq_one_letter_code
_entity_poly.pdbx_strand_id
1 'polypeptide(L)'
;MNITHILSLIFLINLIILGIVQGQVPDKIEYASCQLQSIGTNKINGYVLFSDYSGTSTKLYNVYLVASGLDAQATSVFATVRQYGDLQNTANPVFGFDGKNPYDCATAPGCIGSADVKASEIDWTADFTNGLFNLSPGLKSIIGRTFAISTSESDPKDIIAQCVLGIGNPKFIPADSPLIAVKDATNQAAISDIEGNAIENGAVCYLQPTKDFPTVNGSILITEVKSAKEGSKRGNGINIIAWVNGAPNTKPALGISINQFGDAMTDDGSSCGDIWGLANQTHGLASNNTRLYGDIGNICMYYNDVATYNWTTPYIGYFDTIPNLLGRSIVVRSQLYTANPTYSGSIMATCIIGLREGTAIPSTNLQVNIYNAPPTCLPTPDTNTTSSGDNNSTSSHDSGSFSSITTPIIKITVILSVLSIILF
;
A
#
# COMPACT_ATOMS: atom_id res chain seq x y z
N MET A 1 -10.04 -60.33 13.69
CA MET A 1 -9.04 -59.41 13.10
C MET A 1 -8.22 -58.85 14.24
N ASN A 2 -6.89 -59.02 14.23
CA ASN A 2 -6.05 -58.70 15.39
C ASN A 2 -5.92 -57.17 15.53
N ILE A 3 -6.07 -56.64 16.76
CA ILE A 3 -6.05 -55.19 17.03
C ILE A 3 -4.75 -54.53 16.51
N THR A 4 -3.64 -55.27 16.54
CA THR A 4 -2.34 -54.85 16.01
C THR A 4 -2.37 -54.54 14.52
N HIS A 5 -3.13 -55.27 13.70
CA HIS A 5 -3.23 -54.99 12.26
C HIS A 5 -4.05 -53.73 11.96
N ILE A 6 -5.06 -53.42 12.78
CA ILE A 6 -5.87 -52.21 12.63
C ILE A 6 -5.04 -50.98 12.98
N LEU A 7 -4.26 -51.03 14.06
CA LEU A 7 -3.39 -49.92 14.47
C LEU A 7 -2.26 -49.64 13.46
N SER A 8 -1.62 -50.68 12.93
CA SER A 8 -0.60 -50.51 11.88
C SER A 8 -1.18 -49.92 10.60
N LEU A 9 -2.42 -50.28 10.22
CA LEU A 9 -3.10 -49.70 9.07
C LEU A 9 -3.46 -48.23 9.29
N ILE A 10 -3.95 -47.87 10.49
CA ILE A 10 -4.24 -46.47 10.84
C ILE A 10 -2.95 -45.64 10.85
N PHE A 11 -1.85 -46.16 11.37
CA PHE A 11 -0.56 -45.47 11.36
C PHE A 11 -0.03 -45.28 9.92
N LEU A 12 -0.13 -46.31 9.08
CA LEU A 12 0.26 -46.22 7.67
C LEU A 12 -0.62 -45.23 6.89
N ILE A 13 -1.94 -45.23 7.12
CA ILE A 13 -2.86 -44.27 6.51
C ILE A 13 -2.52 -42.84 6.98
N ASN A 14 -2.22 -42.62 8.25
CA ASN A 14 -1.79 -41.31 8.74
C ASN A 14 -0.44 -40.90 8.12
N LEU A 15 0.53 -41.79 7.97
CA LEU A 15 1.81 -41.52 7.29
C LEU A 15 1.62 -41.20 5.80
N ILE A 16 0.73 -41.92 5.12
CA ILE A 16 0.38 -41.65 3.72
C ILE A 16 -0.37 -40.31 3.60
N ILE A 17 -1.28 -39.99 4.51
CA ILE A 17 -1.97 -38.70 4.54
C ILE A 17 -0.97 -37.56 4.86
N LEU A 18 -0.06 -37.74 5.82
CA LEU A 18 0.99 -36.75 6.11
C LEU A 18 1.99 -36.61 4.95
N GLY A 19 2.33 -37.70 4.25
CA GLY A 19 3.25 -37.71 3.11
C GLY A 19 2.66 -37.15 1.82
N ILE A 20 1.36 -37.36 1.56
CA ILE A 20 0.65 -36.82 0.39
C ILE A 20 0.32 -35.32 0.58
N VAL A 21 0.22 -34.85 1.83
CA VAL A 21 -0.06 -33.43 2.14
C VAL A 21 1.22 -32.57 2.19
N GLN A 22 2.41 -33.14 2.03
CA GLN A 22 3.60 -32.37 1.63
C GLN A 22 3.59 -32.06 0.12
N GLY A 23 2.42 -31.76 -0.45
CA GLY A 23 2.36 -31.05 -1.72
C GLY A 23 3.25 -29.83 -1.58
N GLN A 24 4.24 -29.69 -2.47
CA GLN A 24 5.14 -28.54 -2.45
C GLN A 24 4.27 -27.31 -2.32
N VAL A 25 4.36 -26.63 -1.17
CA VAL A 25 3.74 -25.33 -1.02
C VAL A 25 4.36 -24.52 -2.15
N PRO A 26 3.57 -24.04 -3.13
CA PRO A 26 4.14 -23.32 -4.25
C PRO A 26 5.04 -22.21 -3.69
N ASP A 27 6.26 -22.14 -4.20
CA ASP A 27 7.28 -21.23 -3.67
C ASP A 27 6.68 -19.83 -3.50
N LYS A 28 6.81 -19.30 -2.29
CA LYS A 28 6.28 -17.97 -1.97
C LYS A 28 7.24 -16.96 -2.56
N ILE A 29 6.87 -16.35 -3.68
CA ILE A 29 7.64 -15.24 -4.21
C ILE A 29 7.07 -13.94 -3.70
N GLU A 30 7.95 -13.18 -3.07
CA GLU A 30 7.70 -11.80 -2.71
C GLU A 30 8.27 -10.93 -3.82
N TYR A 31 7.53 -9.89 -4.17
CA TYR A 31 7.84 -9.06 -5.32
C TYR A 31 7.62 -7.59 -4.94
N ALA A 32 8.57 -6.72 -5.29
CA ALA A 32 8.39 -5.28 -5.18
C ALA A 32 8.65 -4.63 -6.53
N SER A 33 7.88 -3.59 -6.82
CA SER A 33 8.00 -2.83 -8.06
C SER A 33 7.84 -1.34 -7.79
N CYS A 34 8.37 -0.54 -8.69
CA CYS A 34 8.51 0.90 -8.51
C CYS A 34 8.83 1.55 -9.86
N GLN A 35 7.99 2.49 -10.31
CA GLN A 35 8.21 3.25 -11.53
C GLN A 35 9.02 4.52 -11.21
N LEU A 36 10.20 4.68 -11.82
CA LEU A 36 11.12 5.78 -11.55
C LEU A 36 10.51 7.14 -11.92
N GLN A 37 10.63 8.09 -11.01
CA GLN A 37 10.29 9.50 -11.21
C GLN A 37 11.57 10.31 -11.28
N SER A 38 11.69 11.13 -12.32
CA SER A 38 12.81 12.05 -12.46
C SER A 38 12.84 13.11 -11.36
N ILE A 39 14.04 13.47 -10.91
CA ILE A 39 14.30 14.63 -10.07
C ILE A 39 15.00 15.71 -10.91
N GLY A 40 14.57 16.96 -10.73
CA GLY A 40 15.14 18.11 -11.42
C GLY A 40 14.74 18.17 -12.89
N THR A 41 15.69 18.49 -13.77
CA THR A 41 15.48 18.63 -15.21
C THR A 41 15.67 17.34 -16.00
N ASN A 42 16.00 16.25 -15.32
CA ASN A 42 16.20 14.95 -15.94
C ASN A 42 14.89 14.43 -16.53
N LYS A 43 14.99 13.60 -17.57
CA LYS A 43 13.84 12.92 -18.22
C LYS A 43 14.00 11.41 -18.12
N ILE A 44 14.42 10.96 -16.95
CA ILE A 44 14.59 9.56 -16.62
C ILE A 44 13.22 8.88 -16.57
N ASN A 45 13.08 7.81 -17.35
CA ASN A 45 11.95 6.90 -17.31
C ASN A 45 12.48 5.48 -17.16
N GLY A 46 11.80 4.67 -16.36
CA GLY A 46 12.21 3.31 -16.09
C GLY A 46 11.51 2.75 -14.87
N TYR A 47 11.96 1.58 -14.45
CA TYR A 47 11.41 0.87 -13.31
C TYR A 47 12.49 0.04 -12.61
N VAL A 48 12.21 -0.32 -11.37
CA VAL A 48 13.00 -1.30 -10.63
C VAL A 48 12.09 -2.39 -10.08
N LEU A 49 12.58 -3.62 -10.15
CA LEU A 49 11.92 -4.81 -9.64
C LEU A 49 12.83 -5.49 -8.61
N PHE A 50 12.24 -5.95 -7.52
CA PHE A 50 12.88 -6.83 -6.55
C PHE A 50 12.08 -8.13 -6.46
N SER A 51 12.76 -9.26 -6.39
CA SER A 51 12.12 -10.54 -6.06
C SER A 51 12.89 -11.29 -4.99
N ASP A 52 12.18 -11.88 -4.04
CA ASP A 52 12.71 -12.88 -3.11
C ASP A 52 12.47 -14.28 -3.69
N TYR A 53 13.53 -15.08 -3.82
CA TYR A 53 13.44 -16.48 -4.18
C TYR A 53 13.44 -17.33 -2.91
N SER A 54 12.25 -17.63 -2.37
CA SER A 54 12.12 -18.45 -1.15
C SER A 54 12.45 -19.95 -1.33
N GLY A 55 13.21 -20.33 -2.37
CA GLY A 55 13.56 -21.71 -2.71
C GLY A 55 14.91 -22.18 -2.14
N THR A 56 15.34 -23.39 -2.50
CA THR A 56 16.64 -23.98 -2.11
C THR A 56 17.88 -23.30 -2.73
N SER A 57 17.70 -22.13 -3.34
CA SER A 57 18.76 -21.35 -3.97
C SER A 57 19.63 -20.67 -2.90
N THR A 58 20.92 -20.52 -3.18
CA THR A 58 21.80 -19.65 -2.39
C THR A 58 21.54 -18.15 -2.65
N LYS A 59 20.76 -17.83 -3.69
CA LYS A 59 20.30 -16.47 -3.99
C LYS A 59 19.05 -16.18 -3.17
N LEU A 60 19.10 -15.10 -2.40
CA LEU A 60 17.97 -14.62 -1.63
C LEU A 60 17.17 -13.60 -2.43
N TYR A 61 17.83 -12.65 -3.08
CA TYR A 61 17.17 -11.57 -3.80
C TYR A 61 17.73 -11.37 -5.21
N ASN A 62 16.86 -10.99 -6.14
CA ASN A 62 17.25 -10.45 -7.44
C ASN A 62 16.70 -9.03 -7.58
N VAL A 63 17.52 -8.13 -8.11
CA VAL A 63 17.14 -6.75 -8.43
C VAL A 63 17.33 -6.54 -9.91
N TYR A 64 16.29 -6.06 -10.58
CA TYR A 64 16.30 -5.73 -12.00
C TYR A 64 15.94 -4.26 -12.18
N LEU A 65 16.86 -3.49 -12.75
CA LEU A 65 16.74 -2.06 -12.98
C LEU A 65 16.81 -1.77 -14.47
N VAL A 66 15.77 -1.11 -14.98
CA VAL A 66 15.73 -0.56 -16.33
C VAL A 66 15.52 0.94 -16.24
N ALA A 67 16.36 1.72 -16.90
CA ALA A 67 16.20 3.18 -16.98
C ALA A 67 16.69 3.72 -18.31
N SER A 68 16.11 4.83 -18.75
CA SER A 68 16.45 5.55 -19.98
C SER A 68 16.45 7.05 -19.70
N GLY A 69 17.03 7.86 -20.60
CA GLY A 69 17.02 9.33 -20.46
C GLY A 69 18.05 9.87 -19.46
N LEU A 70 19.12 9.10 -19.21
CA LEU A 70 20.28 9.51 -18.40
C LEU A 70 21.17 10.48 -19.19
N ASP A 71 22.08 11.18 -18.49
CA ASP A 71 23.10 11.99 -19.15
C ASP A 71 24.02 11.09 -19.99
N ALA A 72 24.22 11.45 -21.27
CA ALA A 72 25.08 10.72 -22.20
C ALA A 72 26.56 10.65 -21.75
N GLN A 73 26.97 11.52 -20.81
CA GLN A 73 28.32 11.51 -20.23
C GLN A 73 28.46 10.61 -18.99
N ALA A 74 27.34 10.16 -18.39
CA ALA A 74 27.40 9.26 -17.24
C ALA A 74 27.88 7.86 -17.69
N THR A 75 28.92 7.34 -17.05
CA THR A 75 29.41 5.97 -17.28
C THR A 75 28.79 4.96 -16.33
N SER A 76 28.35 5.42 -15.16
CA SER A 76 27.76 4.60 -14.11
C SER A 76 26.85 5.45 -13.22
N VAL A 77 25.91 4.81 -12.55
CA VAL A 77 25.10 5.39 -11.49
C VAL A 77 25.05 4.46 -10.29
N PHE A 78 24.66 4.97 -9.13
CA PHE A 78 24.50 4.20 -7.91
C PHE A 78 23.02 3.94 -7.62
N ALA A 79 22.69 2.69 -7.35
CA ALA A 79 21.37 2.23 -6.94
C ALA A 79 21.33 2.06 -5.42
N THR A 80 20.35 2.71 -4.78
CA THR A 80 20.19 2.69 -3.32
C THR A 80 18.72 2.58 -2.93
N VAL A 81 18.45 1.95 -1.79
CA VAL A 81 17.19 2.06 -1.06
C VAL A 81 17.43 3.02 0.10
N ARG A 82 16.52 3.98 0.27
CA ARG A 82 16.57 5.03 1.30
C ARG A 82 15.66 4.69 2.47
N GLN A 83 15.87 5.33 3.61
CA GLN A 83 15.17 5.01 4.85
C GLN A 83 13.66 5.25 4.73
N TYR A 84 13.24 6.35 4.12
CA TYR A 84 11.84 6.76 4.03
C TYR A 84 11.29 6.62 2.60
N GLY A 85 9.98 6.51 2.46
CA GLY A 85 9.22 6.58 1.21
C GLY A 85 8.67 7.97 0.89
N ASP A 86 9.19 9.01 1.55
CA ASP A 86 8.82 10.41 1.29
C ASP A 86 9.65 10.94 0.10
N LEU A 87 9.01 11.03 -1.07
CA LEU A 87 9.64 11.51 -2.30
C LEU A 87 9.98 13.02 -2.27
N GLN A 88 9.44 13.81 -1.34
CA GLN A 88 9.80 15.22 -1.20
C GLN A 88 11.02 15.42 -0.31
N ASN A 89 11.38 14.42 0.51
CA ASN A 89 12.57 14.47 1.35
C ASN A 89 13.81 14.01 0.56
N THR A 90 14.52 14.95 -0.05
CA THR A 90 15.78 14.68 -0.76
C THR A 90 16.98 14.53 0.17
N ALA A 91 16.82 14.63 1.50
CA ALA A 91 17.89 14.38 2.48
C ALA A 91 17.80 12.98 3.10
N ASN A 92 16.96 12.11 2.54
CA ASN A 92 16.66 10.78 3.03
C ASN A 92 17.92 9.87 3.02
N PRO A 93 18.39 9.38 4.18
CA PRO A 93 19.61 8.58 4.24
C PRO A 93 19.43 7.22 3.58
N VAL A 94 20.54 6.59 3.19
CA VAL A 94 20.52 5.19 2.73
C VAL A 94 19.99 4.30 3.86
N PHE A 95 19.15 3.31 3.52
CA PHE A 95 18.53 2.43 4.50
C PHE A 95 19.59 1.69 5.33
N GLY A 96 19.47 1.80 6.67
CA GLY A 96 20.40 1.25 7.65
C GLY A 96 21.72 2.00 7.79
N PHE A 97 21.88 3.15 7.15
CA PHE A 97 22.97 4.08 7.46
C PHE A 97 22.62 4.92 8.70
N ASP A 98 23.46 4.86 9.74
CA ASP A 98 23.19 5.49 11.04
C ASP A 98 23.75 6.92 11.18
N GLY A 99 24.50 7.39 10.17
CA GLY A 99 25.18 8.69 10.18
C GLY A 99 26.31 8.84 11.20
N LYS A 100 26.60 7.81 12.00
CA LYS A 100 27.65 7.82 13.02
C LYS A 100 28.96 7.26 12.48
N ASN A 101 28.86 6.23 11.64
CA ASN A 101 30.01 5.64 10.98
C ASN A 101 30.19 6.23 9.57
N PRO A 102 31.40 6.18 8.99
CA PRO A 102 31.57 6.42 7.57
C PRO A 102 30.65 5.49 6.77
N TYR A 103 30.05 6.01 5.71
CA TYR A 103 29.21 5.21 4.83
C TYR A 103 30.03 4.08 4.20
N ASP A 104 29.52 2.85 4.32
CA ASP A 104 30.10 1.65 3.71
C ASP A 104 28.99 0.79 3.10
N CYS A 105 28.98 0.72 1.78
CA CYS A 105 28.02 -0.07 1.02
C CYS A 105 28.04 -1.56 1.37
N ALA A 106 29.17 -2.10 1.86
CA ALA A 106 29.25 -3.49 2.28
C ALA A 106 28.40 -3.80 3.52
N THR A 107 28.04 -2.77 4.30
CA THR A 107 27.33 -2.92 5.58
C THR A 107 25.94 -2.29 5.58
N ALA A 108 25.67 -1.30 4.73
CA ALA A 108 24.39 -0.63 4.63
C ALA A 108 23.37 -1.48 3.84
N PRO A 109 22.27 -1.96 4.46
CA PRO A 109 21.22 -2.72 3.76
C PRO A 109 20.62 -2.04 2.53
N GLY A 110 20.59 -0.71 2.54
CA GLY A 110 20.10 0.09 1.43
C GLY A 110 21.09 0.25 0.29
N CYS A 111 22.33 -0.20 0.40
CA CYS A 111 23.24 -0.14 -0.73
C CYS A 111 22.98 -1.33 -1.67
N ILE A 112 22.54 -1.04 -2.89
CA ILE A 112 22.26 -2.07 -3.90
C ILE A 112 23.48 -2.24 -4.82
N GLY A 113 24.15 -1.14 -5.18
CA GLY A 113 25.42 -1.19 -5.92
C GLY A 113 25.50 -0.14 -7.03
N SER A 114 26.41 -0.35 -7.99
CA SER A 114 26.55 0.51 -9.17
C SER A 114 26.06 -0.20 -10.43
N ALA A 115 25.32 0.54 -11.27
CA ALA A 115 24.88 0.09 -12.59
C ALA A 115 25.62 0.87 -13.68
N ASP A 116 26.15 0.14 -14.67
CA ASP A 116 26.79 0.74 -15.84
C ASP A 116 25.74 1.41 -16.75
N VAL A 117 26.06 2.58 -17.27
CA VAL A 117 25.21 3.30 -18.22
C VAL A 117 25.75 3.08 -19.63
N LYS A 118 24.89 2.60 -20.54
CA LYS A 118 25.22 2.37 -21.96
C LYS A 118 24.23 3.12 -22.82
N ALA A 119 24.73 4.02 -23.67
CA ALA A 119 23.91 4.82 -24.57
C ALA A 119 22.76 5.59 -23.88
N SER A 120 23.01 6.13 -22.67
CA SER A 120 21.99 6.82 -21.84
C SER A 120 20.89 5.92 -21.28
N GLU A 121 21.12 4.60 -21.28
CA GLU A 121 20.22 3.57 -20.77
C GLU A 121 20.92 2.68 -19.74
N ILE A 122 20.12 2.07 -18.87
CA ILE A 122 20.50 1.03 -17.92
C ILE A 122 19.59 -0.16 -18.18
N ASP A 123 20.22 -1.32 -18.29
CA ASP A 123 19.61 -2.64 -18.22
C ASP A 123 20.54 -3.46 -17.31
N TRP A 124 20.17 -3.52 -16.04
CA TRP A 124 21.05 -4.02 -14.98
C TRP A 124 20.32 -5.02 -14.09
N THR A 125 20.99 -6.16 -13.86
CA THR A 125 20.51 -7.20 -12.95
C THR A 125 21.58 -7.49 -11.92
N ALA A 126 21.18 -7.61 -10.65
CA ALA A 126 22.06 -8.01 -9.55
C ALA A 126 21.41 -9.10 -8.70
N ASP A 127 22.22 -10.08 -8.30
CA ASP A 127 21.83 -11.15 -7.38
C ASP A 127 22.48 -10.92 -6.01
N PHE A 128 21.69 -11.07 -4.95
CA PHE A 128 22.14 -10.94 -3.58
C PHE A 128 21.98 -12.26 -2.85
N THR A 129 23.06 -12.70 -2.21
CA THR A 129 23.11 -13.92 -1.39
C THR A 129 23.09 -13.63 0.10
N ASN A 130 23.13 -12.36 0.50
CA ASN A 130 23.10 -11.91 1.88
C ASN A 130 21.72 -11.39 2.27
N GLY A 131 21.28 -11.70 3.49
CA GLY A 131 20.02 -11.22 4.07
C GLY A 131 20.12 -9.78 4.60
N LEU A 132 20.64 -8.87 3.77
CA LEU A 132 20.82 -7.46 4.15
C LEU A 132 19.46 -6.77 4.30
N PHE A 133 18.54 -7.02 3.38
CA PHE A 133 17.15 -6.56 3.40
C PHE A 133 16.19 -7.75 3.23
N ASN A 134 14.88 -7.52 3.34
CA ASN A 134 13.85 -8.47 2.94
C ASN A 134 12.66 -7.75 2.28
N LEU A 135 11.78 -8.52 1.63
CA LEU A 135 10.48 -8.04 1.15
C LEU A 135 9.37 -8.37 2.15
N SER A 136 9.58 -9.40 2.97
CA SER A 136 8.68 -9.89 4.01
C SER A 136 8.51 -8.92 5.18
N PRO A 137 7.40 -9.06 5.94
CA PRO A 137 7.21 -8.41 7.23
C PRO A 137 8.47 -8.47 8.12
N GLY A 138 9.01 -7.30 8.50
CA GLY A 138 10.10 -7.19 9.47
C GLY A 138 10.87 -5.87 9.40
N LEU A 139 11.81 -5.70 10.34
CA LEU A 139 12.63 -4.48 10.49
C LEU A 139 13.50 -4.17 9.26
N LYS A 140 13.81 -5.20 8.48
CA LYS A 140 14.65 -5.13 7.27
C LYS A 140 13.86 -4.91 5.98
N SER A 141 12.55 -4.72 6.09
CA SER A 141 11.68 -4.62 4.92
C SER A 141 11.95 -3.33 4.16
N ILE A 142 12.07 -3.44 2.84
CA ILE A 142 12.23 -2.29 1.93
C ILE A 142 10.89 -1.79 1.37
N ILE A 143 9.79 -2.45 1.69
CA ILE A 143 8.45 -2.05 1.25
C ILE A 143 8.04 -0.73 1.90
N GLY A 144 7.53 0.19 1.08
CA GLY A 144 7.20 1.55 1.48
C GLY A 144 8.43 2.47 1.62
N ARG A 145 9.62 2.04 1.21
CA ARG A 145 10.83 2.88 1.18
C ARG A 145 11.12 3.39 -0.22
N THR A 146 11.96 4.42 -0.34
CA THR A 146 12.33 4.97 -1.64
C THR A 146 13.51 4.20 -2.25
N PHE A 147 13.36 3.72 -3.49
CA PHE A 147 14.50 3.38 -4.33
C PHE A 147 14.98 4.63 -5.06
N ALA A 148 16.30 4.80 -5.18
CA ALA A 148 16.93 5.98 -5.77
C ALA A 148 18.11 5.59 -6.65
N ILE A 149 18.24 6.31 -7.77
CA ILE A 149 19.41 6.33 -8.63
C ILE A 149 20.12 7.67 -8.42
N SER A 150 21.43 7.63 -8.17
CA SER A 150 22.23 8.82 -7.91
C SER A 150 23.56 8.81 -8.67
N THR A 151 24.13 10.00 -8.87
CA THR A 151 25.48 10.17 -9.47
C THR A 151 26.61 10.02 -8.44
N SER A 152 26.26 9.99 -7.16
CA SER A 152 27.14 9.68 -6.02
C SER A 152 26.54 8.54 -5.20
N GLU A 153 27.40 7.75 -4.56
CA GLU A 153 27.00 6.52 -3.85
C GLU A 153 26.15 6.80 -2.61
N SER A 154 26.45 7.87 -1.88
CA SER A 154 25.85 8.14 -0.56
C SER A 154 25.19 9.50 -0.44
N ASP A 155 25.64 10.52 -1.18
CA ASP A 155 25.10 11.87 -1.06
C ASP A 155 23.66 11.93 -1.58
N PRO A 156 22.67 12.23 -0.73
CA PRO A 156 21.28 12.28 -1.15
C PRO A 156 20.97 13.49 -2.05
N LYS A 157 21.87 14.48 -2.16
CA LYS A 157 21.72 15.61 -3.12
C LYS A 157 21.93 15.20 -4.57
N ASP A 158 22.58 14.07 -4.79
CA ASP A 158 22.96 13.59 -6.12
C ASP A 158 21.94 12.61 -6.72
N ILE A 159 20.76 12.48 -6.11
CA ILE A 159 19.66 11.67 -6.62
C ILE A 159 19.08 12.31 -7.88
N ILE A 160 19.05 11.55 -8.98
CA ILE A 160 18.57 11.98 -10.29
C ILE A 160 17.21 11.36 -10.64
N ALA A 161 16.88 10.21 -10.05
CA ALA A 161 15.57 9.59 -10.15
C ALA A 161 15.27 8.76 -8.90
N GLN A 162 14.00 8.64 -8.55
CA GLN A 162 13.57 7.87 -7.38
C GLN A 162 12.11 7.43 -7.49
N CYS A 163 11.71 6.45 -6.68
CA CYS A 163 10.32 6.04 -6.54
C CYS A 163 10.10 5.28 -5.23
N VAL A 164 8.86 5.10 -4.78
CA VAL A 164 8.54 4.29 -3.59
C VAL A 164 8.37 2.82 -3.99
N LEU A 165 9.09 1.92 -3.32
CA LEU A 165 8.97 0.48 -3.49
C LEU A 165 7.64 0.00 -2.92
N GLY A 166 6.72 -0.42 -3.79
CA GLY A 166 5.45 -0.98 -3.40
C GLY A 166 5.42 -2.50 -3.47
N ILE A 167 4.34 -3.08 -2.95
CA ILE A 167 4.01 -4.49 -3.10
C ILE A 167 3.69 -4.71 -4.58
N GLY A 168 4.57 -5.37 -5.31
CA GLY A 168 4.41 -5.51 -6.75
C GLY A 168 3.30 -6.50 -7.12
N ASN A 169 2.72 -6.35 -8.30
CA ASN A 169 1.72 -7.25 -8.84
C ASN A 169 2.37 -8.25 -9.82
N PRO A 170 2.45 -9.55 -9.48
CA PRO A 170 3.15 -10.53 -10.31
C PRO A 170 2.53 -10.73 -11.70
N LYS A 171 1.30 -10.26 -11.93
CA LYS A 171 0.65 -10.29 -13.25
C LYS A 171 1.19 -9.26 -14.23
N PHE A 172 1.92 -8.25 -13.75
CA PHE A 172 2.40 -7.11 -14.54
C PHE A 172 3.94 -7.03 -14.59
N ILE A 173 4.62 -8.16 -14.35
CA ILE A 173 6.07 -8.25 -14.60
C ILE A 173 6.30 -8.12 -16.12
N PRO A 174 7.16 -7.19 -16.58
CA PRO A 174 7.51 -7.06 -17.98
C PRO A 174 8.02 -8.37 -18.58
N ALA A 175 7.60 -8.70 -19.81
CA ALA A 175 7.90 -9.99 -20.42
C ALA A 175 9.39 -10.20 -20.74
N ASP A 176 10.14 -9.10 -20.86
CA ASP A 176 11.60 -9.04 -21.05
C ASP A 176 12.37 -9.08 -19.73
N SER A 177 11.68 -9.01 -18.58
CA SER A 177 12.31 -9.11 -17.28
C SER A 177 12.95 -10.50 -17.08
N PRO A 178 14.18 -10.59 -16.53
CA PRO A 178 14.77 -11.85 -16.13
C PRO A 178 14.03 -12.49 -14.94
N LEU A 179 13.12 -11.74 -14.28
CA LEU A 179 12.30 -12.24 -13.19
C LEU A 179 11.20 -13.17 -13.71
N ILE A 180 11.16 -14.38 -13.17
CA ILE A 180 10.14 -15.37 -13.52
C ILE A 180 8.83 -14.99 -12.82
N ALA A 181 7.82 -14.61 -13.60
CA ALA A 181 6.46 -14.45 -13.08
C ALA A 181 5.93 -15.78 -12.57
N VAL A 182 5.59 -15.83 -11.28
CA VAL A 182 4.99 -17.03 -10.71
C VAL A 182 3.48 -16.92 -10.71
N LYS A 183 2.91 -17.84 -11.50
CA LYS A 183 1.48 -18.05 -11.62
C LYS A 183 0.94 -18.37 -10.22
N ASP A 184 -0.06 -17.60 -9.80
CA ASP A 184 -0.81 -17.81 -8.55
C ASP A 184 -0.08 -17.47 -7.23
N ALA A 185 1.02 -16.72 -7.27
CA ALA A 185 1.71 -16.27 -6.06
C ALA A 185 0.90 -15.22 -5.28
N THR A 186 0.67 -15.47 -3.98
CA THR A 186 0.22 -14.42 -3.06
C THR A 186 1.42 -13.59 -2.64
N ASN A 187 1.52 -12.35 -3.10
CA ASN A 187 2.57 -11.46 -2.64
C ASN A 187 2.26 -10.95 -1.22
N GLN A 188 3.08 -11.39 -0.25
CA GLN A 188 2.95 -11.01 1.16
C GLN A 188 3.94 -9.93 1.57
N ALA A 189 4.66 -9.36 0.61
CA ALA A 189 5.61 -8.30 0.88
C ALA A 189 4.95 -7.19 1.69
N ALA A 190 5.57 -6.82 2.79
CA ALA A 190 5.09 -5.79 3.68
C ALA A 190 6.21 -5.38 4.62
N ILE A 191 6.10 -4.18 5.15
CA ILE A 191 6.78 -3.80 6.38
C ILE A 191 5.82 -4.10 7.54
N SER A 192 6.30 -4.59 8.67
CA SER A 192 5.45 -4.83 9.86
C SER A 192 6.12 -4.37 11.14
N ASP A 193 7.45 -4.29 11.14
CA ASP A 193 8.22 -3.83 12.27
C ASP A 193 9.05 -2.63 11.84
N ILE A 194 9.09 -1.61 12.70
CA ILE A 194 9.91 -0.42 12.53
C ILE A 194 10.61 -0.17 13.86
N GLU A 195 11.93 0.02 13.82
CA GLU A 195 12.73 0.15 15.04
C GLU A 195 12.41 1.46 15.78
N GLY A 196 12.23 1.38 17.11
CA GLY A 196 12.30 2.51 18.04
C GLY A 196 11.33 3.68 17.84
N ASN A 197 10.01 3.48 18.03
CA ASN A 197 8.97 4.53 17.94
C ASN A 197 8.98 5.35 16.62
N ALA A 198 9.68 4.93 15.58
CA ALA A 198 9.73 5.61 14.29
C ALA A 198 8.38 5.60 13.52
N ILE A 199 7.30 5.14 14.15
CA ILE A 199 5.91 5.17 13.66
C ILE A 199 5.14 6.39 14.17
N GLU A 200 5.72 7.19 15.07
CA GLU A 200 5.24 8.57 15.26
C GLU A 200 5.25 9.39 13.94
N ASN A 201 5.83 8.84 12.87
CA ASN A 201 6.14 9.52 11.63
C ASN A 201 5.11 9.36 10.49
N GLY A 202 4.10 8.50 10.65
CA GLY A 202 3.06 8.33 9.64
C GLY A 202 3.55 7.84 8.27
N ALA A 203 2.72 8.02 7.24
CA ALA A 203 3.03 7.68 5.86
C ALA A 203 2.56 8.77 4.91
N VAL A 204 3.15 8.81 3.71
CA VAL A 204 2.81 9.77 2.66
C VAL A 204 2.70 9.07 1.31
N CYS A 205 1.94 9.67 0.40
CA CYS A 205 1.67 9.12 -0.92
C CYS A 205 1.46 10.30 -1.88
N TYR A 206 2.17 10.35 -3.00
CA TYR A 206 2.10 11.43 -3.98
C TYR A 206 1.42 10.95 -5.26
N LEU A 207 0.21 11.45 -5.51
CA LEU A 207 -0.64 11.02 -6.63
C LEU A 207 0.04 11.31 -7.97
N GLN A 208 0.26 10.23 -8.72
CA GLN A 208 0.69 10.24 -10.11
C GLN A 208 -0.54 10.12 -11.01
N PRO A 209 -0.67 10.97 -12.02
CA PRO A 209 -1.77 10.87 -12.98
C PRO A 209 -1.69 9.58 -13.79
N THR A 210 -2.84 9.03 -14.15
CA THR A 210 -2.91 8.05 -15.25
C THR A 210 -2.90 8.75 -16.60
N LYS A 211 -2.64 7.99 -17.66
CA LYS A 211 -2.59 8.48 -19.04
C LYS A 211 -3.86 9.23 -19.47
N ASP A 212 -5.03 8.75 -19.05
CA ASP A 212 -6.31 9.35 -19.41
C ASP A 212 -6.64 10.61 -18.59
N PHE A 213 -5.89 10.86 -17.50
CA PHE A 213 -6.11 11.96 -16.57
C PHE A 213 -4.79 12.67 -16.22
N PRO A 214 -4.06 13.21 -17.22
CA PRO A 214 -2.69 13.72 -17.06
C PRO A 214 -2.57 14.92 -16.12
N THR A 215 -3.68 15.57 -15.78
CA THR A 215 -3.72 16.74 -14.88
C THR A 215 -3.97 16.37 -13.41
N VAL A 216 -4.37 15.13 -13.12
CA VAL A 216 -4.79 14.72 -11.78
C VAL A 216 -3.57 14.40 -10.93
N ASN A 217 -3.36 15.19 -9.89
CA ASN A 217 -2.23 15.04 -8.98
C ASN A 217 -2.65 15.35 -7.54
N GLY A 218 -1.73 15.24 -6.60
CA GLY A 218 -2.03 15.54 -5.21
C GLY A 218 -1.13 14.81 -4.23
N SER A 219 -1.54 14.85 -2.97
CA SER A 219 -0.82 14.17 -1.90
C SER A 219 -1.79 13.61 -0.87
N ILE A 220 -1.38 12.55 -0.21
CA ILE A 220 -2.12 11.90 0.85
C ILE A 220 -1.18 11.71 2.03
N LEU A 221 -1.61 12.18 3.18
CA LEU A 221 -0.94 12.03 4.45
C LEU A 221 -1.72 11.06 5.33
N ILE A 222 -1.01 10.10 5.91
CA ILE A 222 -1.58 9.06 6.76
C ILE A 222 -0.88 9.10 8.11
N THR A 223 -1.65 9.12 9.19
CA THR A 223 -1.14 9.32 10.55
C THR A 223 -1.84 8.39 11.51
N GLU A 224 -1.11 7.87 12.49
CA GLU A 224 -1.71 7.10 13.58
C GLU A 224 -2.24 8.01 14.68
N VAL A 225 -3.41 7.66 15.20
CA VAL A 225 -4.01 8.29 16.37
C VAL A 225 -4.14 7.20 17.44
N LYS A 226 -3.13 7.07 18.32
CA LYS A 226 -3.07 6.04 19.38
C LYS A 226 -3.57 6.51 20.76
N SER A 227 -3.94 7.78 20.92
CA SER A 227 -4.41 8.34 22.19
C SER A 227 -5.26 9.58 21.95
N ALA A 228 -6.45 9.39 21.37
CA ALA A 228 -7.45 10.44 21.32
C ALA A 228 -7.69 10.99 22.74
N LYS A 229 -7.51 12.31 22.92
CA LYS A 229 -7.76 12.97 24.21
C LYS A 229 -9.18 12.64 24.67
N GLU A 230 -9.37 12.43 25.97
CA GLU A 230 -10.71 12.30 26.54
C GLU A 230 -11.58 13.52 26.15
N GLY A 231 -12.77 13.27 25.61
CA GLY A 231 -13.64 14.30 25.02
C GLY A 231 -13.32 14.70 23.57
N SER A 232 -12.27 14.14 22.96
CA SER A 232 -12.02 14.24 21.52
C SER A 232 -13.14 13.56 20.74
N LYS A 233 -13.67 14.24 19.73
CA LYS A 233 -14.57 13.62 18.74
C LYS A 233 -13.81 12.71 17.77
N ARG A 234 -12.49 12.84 17.65
CA ARG A 234 -11.64 11.91 16.88
C ARG A 234 -11.34 10.66 17.71
N GLY A 235 -11.63 9.48 17.16
CA GLY A 235 -11.33 8.19 17.77
C GLY A 235 -9.89 7.74 17.50
N ASN A 236 -9.48 6.65 18.12
CA ASN A 236 -8.21 6.00 17.80
C ASN A 236 -8.28 5.32 16.41
N GLY A 237 -7.15 5.24 15.72
CA GLY A 237 -7.04 4.56 14.42
C GLY A 237 -6.10 5.25 13.46
N ILE A 238 -6.28 5.01 12.16
CA ILE A 238 -5.54 5.66 11.08
C ILE A 238 -6.33 6.85 10.57
N ASN A 239 -5.69 8.01 10.58
CA ASN A 239 -6.21 9.25 10.01
C ASN A 239 -5.58 9.49 8.63
N ILE A 240 -6.44 9.58 7.61
CA ILE A 240 -6.07 9.77 6.20
C ILE A 240 -6.53 11.16 5.78
N ILE A 241 -5.60 11.97 5.30
CA ILE A 241 -5.86 13.31 4.76
C ILE A 241 -5.42 13.32 3.30
N ALA A 242 -6.33 13.59 2.36
CA ALA A 242 -6.00 13.66 0.93
C ALA A 242 -6.33 15.02 0.35
N TRP A 243 -5.49 15.45 -0.59
CA TRP A 243 -5.73 16.56 -1.51
C TRP A 243 -5.54 16.06 -2.93
N VAL A 244 -6.57 16.22 -3.76
CA VAL A 244 -6.54 15.84 -5.17
C VAL A 244 -6.85 17.07 -6.00
N ASN A 245 -5.94 17.47 -6.89
CA ASN A 245 -6.11 18.59 -7.80
C ASN A 245 -6.37 18.11 -9.22
N GLY A 246 -6.95 18.98 -10.05
CA GLY A 246 -7.06 18.76 -11.50
C GLY A 246 -8.08 17.68 -11.89
N ALA A 247 -8.94 17.27 -10.95
CA ALA A 247 -10.07 16.39 -11.22
C ALA A 247 -11.19 17.17 -11.95
N PRO A 248 -11.89 16.56 -12.92
CA PRO A 248 -12.98 17.23 -13.62
C PRO A 248 -14.06 17.74 -12.67
N ASN A 249 -14.35 19.03 -12.74
CA ASN A 249 -15.31 19.73 -11.88
C ASN A 249 -16.78 19.37 -12.11
N THR A 250 -17.05 18.47 -13.06
CA THR A 250 -18.41 18.01 -13.40
C THR A 250 -18.95 16.99 -12.40
N LYS A 251 -18.16 16.58 -11.40
CA LYS A 251 -18.55 15.60 -10.40
C LYS A 251 -18.46 16.19 -8.99
N PRO A 252 -19.47 15.98 -8.12
CA PRO A 252 -19.41 16.45 -6.74
C PRO A 252 -18.47 15.62 -5.85
N ALA A 253 -18.07 14.42 -6.30
CA ALA A 253 -17.25 13.49 -5.55
C ALA A 253 -16.47 12.53 -6.45
N LEU A 254 -15.36 12.02 -5.92
CA LEU A 254 -14.48 11.01 -6.52
C LEU A 254 -14.43 9.77 -5.61
N GLY A 255 -14.27 8.59 -6.19
CA GLY A 255 -14.00 7.37 -5.43
C GLY A 255 -12.53 7.34 -4.97
N ILE A 256 -12.28 6.85 -3.76
CA ILE A 256 -10.93 6.60 -3.24
C ILE A 256 -10.86 5.23 -2.56
N SER A 257 -9.83 4.45 -2.89
CA SER A 257 -9.59 3.13 -2.29
C SER A 257 -8.11 2.87 -2.03
N ILE A 258 -7.81 1.95 -1.12
CA ILE A 258 -6.49 1.33 -1.00
C ILE A 258 -6.53 0.00 -1.75
N ASN A 259 -5.59 -0.23 -2.67
CA ASN A 259 -5.57 -1.45 -3.47
C ASN A 259 -4.51 -2.43 -2.97
N GLN A 260 -4.64 -3.69 -3.38
CA GLN A 260 -3.82 -4.79 -2.90
C GLN A 260 -2.33 -4.57 -3.18
N PHE A 261 -1.99 -4.00 -4.34
CA PHE A 261 -0.61 -3.83 -4.77
C PHE A 261 -0.24 -2.35 -4.81
N GLY A 262 1.00 -2.02 -4.44
CA GLY A 262 1.62 -0.72 -4.71
C GLY A 262 2.38 -0.76 -6.02
N ASP A 263 1.74 -1.26 -7.07
CA ASP A 263 2.36 -1.42 -8.37
C ASP A 263 1.88 -0.33 -9.31
N ALA A 264 2.82 0.39 -9.92
CA ALA A 264 2.58 1.50 -10.86
C ALA A 264 3.17 1.23 -12.25
N MET A 265 3.36 -0.05 -12.61
CA MET A 265 3.95 -0.47 -13.88
C MET A 265 3.06 -0.23 -15.10
N THR A 266 1.79 0.14 -14.90
CA THR A 266 0.86 0.48 -16.00
C THR A 266 0.44 1.94 -15.93
N ASP A 267 0.32 2.58 -17.09
CA ASP A 267 -0.06 3.98 -17.25
C ASP A 267 -1.55 4.25 -16.95
N ASP A 268 -2.37 3.20 -16.92
CA ASP A 268 -3.79 3.21 -16.57
C ASP A 268 -4.09 2.87 -15.10
N GLY A 269 -3.06 2.51 -14.31
CA GLY A 269 -3.18 2.09 -12.92
C GLY A 269 -3.77 0.70 -12.69
N SER A 270 -4.03 -0.10 -13.72
CA SER A 270 -4.55 -1.48 -13.59
C SER A 270 -3.61 -2.42 -12.82
N SER A 271 -2.31 -2.14 -12.82
CA SER A 271 -1.28 -2.83 -12.02
C SER A 271 -1.54 -2.81 -10.51
N CYS A 272 -2.25 -1.80 -9.98
CA CYS A 272 -2.62 -1.72 -8.57
C CYS A 272 -3.51 -2.89 -8.09
N GLY A 273 -4.18 -3.59 -9.01
CA GLY A 273 -5.08 -4.71 -8.72
C GLY A 273 -6.38 -4.29 -8.04
N ASP A 274 -7.02 -5.25 -7.37
CA ASP A 274 -8.31 -5.06 -6.69
C ASP A 274 -8.17 -4.26 -5.38
N ILE A 275 -9.30 -3.81 -4.82
CA ILE A 275 -9.34 -3.18 -3.50
C ILE A 275 -8.84 -4.18 -2.46
N TRP A 276 -7.96 -3.72 -1.57
CA TRP A 276 -7.34 -4.55 -0.56
C TRP A 276 -8.36 -5.07 0.47
N GLY A 277 -8.39 -6.38 0.68
CA GLY A 277 -9.18 -7.02 1.72
C GLY A 277 -8.84 -8.50 1.89
N LEU A 278 -9.58 -9.16 2.78
CA LEU A 278 -9.56 -10.61 2.99
C LEU A 278 -10.62 -11.30 2.13
N ALA A 279 -10.47 -12.60 1.90
CA ALA A 279 -11.40 -13.39 1.11
C ALA A 279 -12.85 -13.43 1.66
N ASN A 280 -13.04 -13.18 2.96
CA ASN A 280 -14.35 -13.16 3.61
C ASN A 280 -14.98 -11.76 3.71
N GLN A 281 -14.29 -10.73 3.23
CA GLN A 281 -14.81 -9.36 3.16
C GLN A 281 -15.50 -9.13 1.82
N THR A 282 -16.46 -8.21 1.80
CA THR A 282 -17.17 -7.82 0.59
C THR A 282 -17.01 -6.32 0.37
N HIS A 283 -17.07 -5.87 -0.88
CA HIS A 283 -17.03 -4.43 -1.13
C HIS A 283 -18.20 -3.71 -0.42
N GLY A 284 -17.93 -2.55 0.16
CA GLY A 284 -18.95 -1.74 0.80
C GLY A 284 -18.50 -0.32 1.14
N LEU A 285 -19.44 0.51 1.57
CA LEU A 285 -19.12 1.86 2.05
C LEU A 285 -18.39 1.80 3.40
N ALA A 286 -17.68 2.87 3.73
CA ALA A 286 -16.89 3.03 4.96
C ALA A 286 -17.64 2.73 6.28
N SER A 287 -18.97 2.84 6.30
CA SER A 287 -19.81 2.51 7.46
C SER A 287 -20.04 1.01 7.66
N ASN A 288 -19.78 0.17 6.65
CA ASN A 288 -19.96 -1.28 6.72
C ASN A 288 -18.76 -1.92 7.44
N ASN A 289 -19.03 -2.78 8.43
CA ASN A 289 -18.00 -3.49 9.21
C ASN A 289 -17.52 -4.79 8.58
N THR A 290 -18.09 -5.22 7.45
CA THR A 290 -17.61 -6.36 6.64
C THR A 290 -16.94 -5.91 5.34
N ARG A 291 -16.71 -4.60 5.19
CA ARG A 291 -16.14 -4.01 3.97
C ARG A 291 -14.71 -4.47 3.70
N LEU A 292 -14.19 -4.27 2.50
CA LEU A 292 -12.76 -4.49 2.24
C LEU A 292 -11.92 -3.48 3.04
N TYR A 293 -10.72 -3.84 3.49
CA TYR A 293 -9.85 -2.91 4.21
C TYR A 293 -9.60 -1.61 3.45
N GLY A 294 -9.47 -1.70 2.12
CA GLY A 294 -9.27 -0.57 1.25
C GLY A 294 -10.50 0.25 0.90
N ASP A 295 -11.68 -0.13 1.39
CA ASP A 295 -12.91 0.66 1.21
C ASP A 295 -12.91 1.87 2.16
N ILE A 296 -12.29 2.96 1.68
CA ILE A 296 -12.18 4.22 2.42
C ILE A 296 -13.17 5.30 1.94
N GLY A 297 -13.93 5.03 0.87
CA GLY A 297 -15.13 5.79 0.52
C GLY A 297 -14.89 6.83 -0.56
N ASN A 298 -15.39 8.05 -0.35
CA ASN A 298 -15.44 9.10 -1.38
C ASN A 298 -14.74 10.38 -0.92
N ILE A 299 -14.08 11.06 -1.85
CA ILE A 299 -13.51 12.39 -1.67
C ILE A 299 -14.45 13.41 -2.26
N CYS A 300 -14.74 14.48 -1.53
CA CYS A 300 -15.66 15.51 -2.00
C CYS A 300 -14.90 16.60 -2.74
N MET A 301 -15.44 17.02 -3.87
CA MET A 301 -14.93 18.16 -4.63
C MET A 301 -15.38 19.44 -3.94
N TYR A 302 -14.42 20.29 -3.58
CA TYR A 302 -14.67 21.63 -3.06
C TYR A 302 -14.31 22.67 -4.14
N TYR A 303 -14.34 23.96 -3.77
CA TYR A 303 -14.01 25.07 -4.66
C TYR A 303 -12.63 24.89 -5.33
N ASN A 304 -12.54 25.26 -6.61
CA ASN A 304 -11.31 25.32 -7.44
C ASN A 304 -10.70 23.96 -7.81
N ASP A 305 -11.51 22.96 -8.14
CA ASP A 305 -11.04 21.66 -8.66
C ASP A 305 -10.12 20.89 -7.70
N VAL A 306 -10.27 21.18 -6.39
CA VAL A 306 -9.55 20.50 -5.31
C VAL A 306 -10.52 19.62 -4.53
N ALA A 307 -10.32 18.31 -4.61
CA ALA A 307 -10.99 17.34 -3.76
C ALA A 307 -10.24 17.21 -2.44
N THR A 308 -10.95 17.23 -1.30
CA THR A 308 -10.32 17.04 0.02
C THR A 308 -10.98 15.94 0.83
N TYR A 309 -10.15 15.20 1.55
CA TYR A 309 -10.54 14.06 2.35
C TYR A 309 -9.89 14.17 3.73
N ASN A 310 -10.62 13.90 4.79
CA ASN A 310 -10.06 13.76 6.13
C ASN A 310 -10.93 12.81 6.94
N TRP A 311 -10.42 11.61 7.19
CA TRP A 311 -11.17 10.57 7.90
C TRP A 311 -10.26 9.74 8.78
N THR A 312 -10.71 9.47 10.01
CA THR A 312 -10.06 8.56 10.94
C THR A 312 -10.87 7.28 11.07
N THR A 313 -10.22 6.12 10.91
CA THR A 313 -10.88 4.81 11.02
C THR A 313 -10.02 3.80 11.79
N PRO A 314 -10.61 3.01 12.71
CA PRO A 314 -9.90 1.93 13.38
C PRO A 314 -9.83 0.63 12.54
N TYR A 315 -10.47 0.59 11.38
CA TYR A 315 -10.72 -0.65 10.63
C TYR A 315 -9.51 -1.22 9.90
N ILE A 316 -8.55 -0.36 9.54
CA ILE A 316 -7.45 -0.69 8.60
C ILE A 316 -6.20 -1.23 9.34
N GLY A 317 -6.23 -1.27 10.67
CA GLY A 317 -5.05 -1.59 11.48
C GLY A 317 -4.10 -0.40 11.63
N TYR A 318 -2.99 -0.62 12.34
CA TYR A 318 -1.87 0.32 12.54
C TYR A 318 -0.65 -0.13 11.72
N PHE A 319 0.33 0.75 11.51
CA PHE A 319 1.57 0.48 10.77
C PHE A 319 2.45 -0.62 11.40
N ASP A 320 2.31 -0.87 12.70
CA ASP A 320 2.97 -1.95 13.45
C ASP A 320 2.12 -3.22 13.56
N THR A 321 1.05 -3.33 12.78
CA THR A 321 0.14 -4.49 12.82
C THR A 321 -0.07 -5.10 11.45
N ILE A 322 -0.37 -6.40 11.44
CA ILE A 322 -0.91 -7.07 10.25
C ILE A 322 -2.43 -7.02 10.36
N PRO A 323 -3.12 -6.53 9.32
CA PRO A 323 -2.61 -6.27 7.98
C PRO A 323 -2.12 -4.80 7.83
N ASN A 324 -1.01 -4.58 7.10
CA ASN A 324 -0.38 -3.24 6.94
C ASN A 324 -0.75 -2.59 5.60
N LEU A 325 -0.79 -1.25 5.60
CA LEU A 325 -1.05 -0.37 4.47
C LEU A 325 0.21 0.13 3.74
N LEU A 326 1.39 0.08 4.36
CA LEU A 326 2.65 0.51 3.73
C LEU A 326 2.98 -0.33 2.49
N GLY A 327 3.43 0.36 1.43
CA GLY A 327 3.71 -0.21 0.12
C GLY A 327 2.49 -0.63 -0.69
N ARG A 328 1.26 -0.41 -0.20
CA ARG A 328 0.05 -0.53 -1.03
C ARG A 328 -0.16 0.73 -1.85
N SER A 329 -1.04 0.67 -2.84
CA SER A 329 -1.44 1.87 -3.57
C SER A 329 -2.71 2.49 -3.00
N ILE A 330 -2.82 3.82 -3.14
CA ILE A 330 -4.10 4.52 -3.10
C ILE A 330 -4.51 4.85 -4.53
N VAL A 331 -5.77 4.56 -4.86
CA VAL A 331 -6.36 4.76 -6.16
C VAL A 331 -7.49 5.78 -6.06
N VAL A 332 -7.46 6.80 -6.93
CA VAL A 332 -8.55 7.77 -7.10
C VAL A 332 -9.29 7.47 -8.40
N ARG A 333 -10.62 7.39 -8.32
CA ARG A 333 -11.50 7.08 -9.46
C ARG A 333 -12.43 8.23 -9.80
N SER A 334 -12.78 8.30 -11.08
CA SER A 334 -13.70 9.30 -11.67
C SER A 334 -15.17 9.16 -11.26
N GLN A 335 -15.54 8.04 -10.64
CA GLN A 335 -16.88 7.82 -10.12
C GLN A 335 -16.81 7.45 -8.65
N LEU A 336 -17.88 7.79 -7.94
CA LEU A 336 -18.05 7.50 -6.53
C LEU A 336 -18.15 5.99 -6.28
N TYR A 337 -17.61 5.55 -5.16
CA TYR A 337 -17.86 4.22 -4.62
C TYR A 337 -19.30 4.13 -4.09
N THR A 338 -19.96 3.03 -4.47
CA THR A 338 -21.29 2.65 -4.00
C THR A 338 -21.20 1.31 -3.26
N ALA A 339 -22.31 0.79 -2.75
CA ALA A 339 -22.34 -0.57 -2.22
C ALA A 339 -22.31 -1.64 -3.33
N ASN A 340 -22.30 -1.26 -4.61
CA ASN A 340 -22.24 -2.21 -5.73
C ASN A 340 -20.82 -2.73 -5.90
N PRO A 341 -20.59 -4.07 -5.91
CA PRO A 341 -19.26 -4.66 -6.09
C PRO A 341 -18.59 -4.30 -7.42
N THR A 342 -19.32 -3.85 -8.44
CA THR A 342 -18.69 -3.37 -9.66
C THR A 342 -18.12 -1.97 -9.46
N TYR A 343 -16.80 -1.89 -9.30
CA TYR A 343 -16.06 -0.63 -9.24
C TYR A 343 -16.30 0.15 -10.52
N SER A 344 -17.02 1.25 -10.41
CA SER A 344 -17.37 2.08 -11.54
C SER A 344 -16.38 3.23 -11.68
N GLY A 345 -16.06 3.62 -12.92
CA GLY A 345 -15.18 4.75 -13.23
C GLY A 345 -13.70 4.39 -13.45
N SER A 346 -13.09 5.10 -14.39
CA SER A 346 -11.67 5.01 -14.72
C SER A 346 -10.80 5.48 -13.56
N ILE A 347 -9.63 4.85 -13.41
CA ILE A 347 -8.59 5.26 -12.47
C ILE A 347 -7.97 6.56 -12.99
N MET A 348 -7.99 7.59 -12.15
CA MET A 348 -7.50 8.93 -12.50
C MET A 348 -6.08 9.17 -12.02
N ALA A 349 -5.75 8.64 -10.85
CA ALA A 349 -4.43 8.75 -10.28
C ALA A 349 -4.18 7.61 -9.30
N THR A 350 -2.90 7.26 -9.15
CA THR A 350 -2.43 6.26 -8.20
C THR A 350 -1.24 6.81 -7.44
N CYS A 351 -0.99 6.31 -6.24
CA CYS A 351 0.28 6.51 -5.56
C CYS A 351 0.58 5.35 -4.64
N ILE A 352 1.86 5.16 -4.31
CA ILE A 352 2.32 4.10 -3.42
C ILE A 352 2.53 4.71 -2.03
N ILE A 353 2.02 4.05 -1.00
CA ILE A 353 2.09 4.53 0.38
C ILE A 353 3.49 4.28 0.94
N GLY A 354 4.26 5.36 1.08
CA GLY A 354 5.63 5.35 1.59
C GLY A 354 5.72 5.74 3.07
N LEU A 355 6.69 5.16 3.78
CA LEU A 355 7.03 5.52 5.15
C LEU A 355 7.51 6.97 5.22
N ARG A 356 7.05 7.76 6.17
CA ARG A 356 7.45 9.16 6.31
C ARG A 356 8.41 9.35 7.48
N GLU A 357 9.17 10.46 7.48
CA GLU A 357 9.99 10.92 8.60
C GLU A 357 9.25 11.99 9.43
N GLY A 358 9.38 11.92 10.76
CA GLY A 358 9.02 13.00 11.68
C GLY A 358 7.53 13.20 12.03
N THR A 359 7.31 13.81 13.19
CA THR A 359 6.01 14.01 13.88
C THR A 359 5.17 15.19 13.41
N ALA A 360 5.73 16.10 12.59
CA ALA A 360 5.00 17.28 12.16
C ALA A 360 4.03 16.91 11.03
N ILE A 361 2.79 16.60 11.40
CA ILE A 361 1.65 16.66 10.48
C ILE A 361 1.62 18.12 9.95
N PRO A 362 1.81 18.38 8.64
CA PRO A 362 1.63 19.72 8.11
C PRO A 362 0.28 20.25 8.59
N SER A 363 0.26 21.43 9.21
CA SER A 363 -0.99 22.00 9.70
C SER A 363 -1.90 22.23 8.51
N THR A 364 -2.98 21.47 8.42
CA THR A 364 -3.95 21.62 7.35
C THR A 364 -5.00 22.62 7.84
N ASN A 365 -5.13 23.76 7.17
CA ASN A 365 -6.19 24.74 7.46
C ASN A 365 -7.58 24.26 7.00
N LEU A 366 -7.74 22.95 6.71
CA LEU A 366 -9.01 22.39 6.32
C LEU A 366 -9.91 22.26 7.55
N GLN A 367 -11.12 22.80 7.46
CA GLN A 367 -12.20 22.53 8.39
C GLN A 367 -12.59 21.06 8.25
N VAL A 368 -11.92 20.22 9.04
CA VAL A 368 -12.10 18.77 9.06
C VAL A 368 -13.51 18.42 9.53
N ASN A 369 -14.13 17.41 8.93
CA ASN A 369 -15.28 16.76 9.53
C ASN A 369 -14.81 16.03 10.81
N ILE A 370 -14.84 16.73 11.94
CA ILE A 370 -14.37 16.24 13.24
C ILE A 370 -15.26 15.15 13.86
N TYR A 371 -16.37 14.75 13.20
CA TYR A 371 -17.37 13.85 13.79
C TYR A 371 -17.09 12.36 13.56
N ASN A 372 -15.96 11.97 12.96
CA ASN A 372 -15.68 10.61 12.46
C ASN A 372 -16.79 10.01 11.58
N ALA A 373 -17.76 10.82 11.15
CA ALA A 373 -18.73 10.39 10.18
C ALA A 373 -17.95 10.06 8.89
N PRO A 374 -18.27 8.95 8.21
CA PRO A 374 -17.78 8.71 6.87
C PRO A 374 -17.99 9.99 6.05
N PRO A 375 -17.02 10.41 5.23
CA PRO A 375 -17.22 11.57 4.38
C PRO A 375 -18.42 11.32 3.46
N THR A 376 -19.55 11.95 3.81
CA THR A 376 -20.72 12.02 2.96
C THR A 376 -20.53 13.27 2.12
N CYS A 377 -20.25 13.08 0.84
CA CYS A 377 -20.34 14.18 -0.11
C CYS A 377 -21.81 14.49 -0.27
N LEU A 378 -22.32 15.36 0.60
CA LEU A 378 -23.62 15.95 0.41
C LEU A 378 -23.56 16.68 -0.93
N PRO A 379 -24.58 16.53 -1.79
CA PRO A 379 -24.65 17.36 -2.99
C PRO A 379 -24.49 18.82 -2.54
N THR A 380 -23.63 19.56 -3.25
CA THR A 380 -23.58 21.02 -3.12
C THR A 380 -25.02 21.50 -3.08
N PRO A 381 -25.44 22.24 -2.03
CA PRO A 381 -26.80 22.76 -2.00
C PRO A 381 -27.00 23.46 -3.34
N ASP A 382 -28.00 23.00 -4.09
CA ASP A 382 -28.35 23.61 -5.36
C ASP A 382 -28.32 25.12 -5.12
N THR A 383 -27.50 25.84 -5.88
CA THR A 383 -27.67 27.27 -6.05
C THR A 383 -29.00 27.45 -6.77
N ASN A 384 -30.08 27.21 -6.03
CA ASN A 384 -31.41 27.64 -6.35
C ASN A 384 -31.29 29.15 -6.40
N THR A 385 -31.11 29.66 -7.62
CA THR A 385 -31.68 30.93 -8.05
C THR A 385 -32.95 31.15 -7.24
N THR A 386 -32.88 32.11 -6.33
CA THR A 386 -34.02 32.70 -5.65
C THR A 386 -35.01 33.18 -6.70
N SER A 387 -35.95 32.33 -7.09
CA SER A 387 -37.27 32.80 -7.48
C SER A 387 -38.06 32.97 -6.18
N SER A 388 -38.41 34.21 -5.89
CA SER A 388 -39.38 34.56 -4.88
C SER A 388 -40.69 33.81 -5.15
N GLY A 389 -41.01 32.82 -4.32
CA GLY A 389 -42.27 32.07 -4.38
C GLY A 389 -42.75 31.81 -2.96
N ASP A 390 -43.96 32.29 -2.67
CA ASP A 390 -44.54 32.49 -1.35
C ASP A 390 -44.58 31.28 -0.43
N ASN A 391 -44.43 31.60 0.87
CA ASN A 391 -44.66 30.74 2.02
C ASN A 391 -46.04 30.08 1.97
N ASN A 392 -46.09 28.75 2.08
CA ASN A 392 -47.20 28.12 2.78
C ASN A 392 -46.73 26.89 3.58
N SER A 393 -47.00 26.96 4.88
CA SER A 393 -46.66 26.01 5.91
C SER A 393 -47.54 24.77 5.87
N THR A 394 -46.95 23.59 6.13
CA THR A 394 -47.58 22.55 6.95
C THR A 394 -46.53 21.62 7.54
N SER A 395 -46.60 21.49 8.87
CA SER A 395 -45.78 20.66 9.74
C SER A 395 -46.25 19.21 9.77
N SER A 396 -45.34 18.25 9.71
CA SER A 396 -45.57 16.90 10.24
C SER A 396 -44.28 16.36 10.86
N HIS A 397 -44.24 16.36 12.19
CA HIS A 397 -43.28 15.61 12.99
C HIS A 397 -43.67 14.13 12.95
N ASP A 398 -42.73 13.26 12.59
CA ASP A 398 -42.87 11.83 12.78
C ASP A 398 -41.64 11.30 13.53
N SER A 399 -41.89 10.73 14.71
CA SER A 399 -40.89 10.26 15.67
C SER A 399 -40.74 8.74 15.54
N GLY A 400 -39.73 8.30 14.78
CA GLY A 400 -39.38 6.89 14.61
C GLY A 400 -38.53 6.37 15.77
N SER A 401 -39.08 5.42 16.50
CA SER A 401 -38.47 4.64 17.58
C SER A 401 -37.36 3.71 17.08
N PHE A 402 -36.20 3.68 17.75
CA PHE A 402 -35.12 2.73 17.50
C PHE A 402 -35.32 1.47 18.35
N SER A 403 -35.52 0.33 17.68
CA SER A 403 -35.55 -1.00 18.28
C SER A 403 -34.13 -1.57 18.43
N SER A 404 -33.82 -2.06 19.62
CA SER A 404 -32.58 -2.74 19.98
C SER A 404 -32.49 -4.13 19.31
N ILE A 405 -31.42 -4.36 18.54
CA ILE A 405 -31.10 -5.69 17.99
C ILE A 405 -30.17 -6.41 18.98
N THR A 406 -30.63 -7.57 19.42
CA THR A 406 -29.89 -8.55 20.24
C THR A 406 -28.90 -9.35 19.37
N THR A 407 -27.70 -9.55 19.89
CA THR A 407 -26.62 -10.35 19.27
C THR A 407 -26.91 -11.86 19.32
N PRO A 408 -26.61 -12.64 18.27
CA PRO A 408 -26.62 -14.09 18.37
C PRO A 408 -25.33 -14.64 18.99
N ILE A 409 -25.51 -15.62 19.87
CA ILE A 409 -24.48 -16.41 20.54
C ILE A 409 -23.81 -17.33 19.51
N ILE A 410 -22.48 -17.19 19.33
CA ILE A 410 -21.65 -18.13 18.56
C ILE A 410 -21.43 -19.39 19.40
N LYS A 411 -21.90 -20.53 18.89
CA LYS A 411 -21.54 -21.86 19.41
C LYS A 411 -20.15 -22.24 18.90
N ILE A 412 -19.21 -22.42 19.82
CA ILE A 412 -17.90 -23.02 19.56
C ILE A 412 -18.06 -24.54 19.67
N THR A 413 -17.81 -25.24 18.56
CA THR A 413 -17.65 -26.71 18.52
C THR A 413 -16.18 -27.01 18.27
N VAL A 414 -15.43 -27.34 19.32
CA VAL A 414 -14.10 -27.97 19.23
C VAL A 414 -14.12 -29.18 20.17
N ILE A 415 -14.52 -30.33 19.65
CA ILE A 415 -14.30 -31.65 20.26
C ILE A 415 -13.95 -32.61 19.13
N LEU A 416 -12.65 -32.80 18.87
CA LEU A 416 -12.08 -34.03 18.26
C LEU A 416 -10.56 -33.87 18.12
N SER A 417 -9.83 -33.97 19.24
CA SER A 417 -8.39 -34.32 19.20
C SER A 417 -7.81 -34.82 20.54
N VAL A 418 -8.61 -35.00 21.60
CA VAL A 418 -8.08 -35.43 22.93
C VAL A 418 -8.25 -36.94 23.19
N LEU A 419 -8.83 -37.72 22.28
CA LEU A 419 -9.09 -39.16 22.52
C LEU A 419 -7.97 -40.12 22.08
N SER A 420 -6.79 -39.63 21.67
CA SER A 420 -5.66 -40.48 21.27
C SER A 420 -4.54 -40.60 22.32
N ILE A 421 -4.68 -39.99 23.51
CA ILE A 421 -3.64 -40.01 24.56
C ILE A 421 -4.02 -40.86 25.79
N ILE A 422 -5.27 -41.36 25.90
CA ILE A 422 -5.72 -42.12 27.11
C ILE A 422 -5.65 -43.66 26.93
N LEU A 423 -5.15 -44.17 25.80
CA LEU A 423 -4.94 -45.61 25.63
C LEU A 423 -3.51 -45.90 25.15
N PHE A 424 -2.56 -45.60 26.03
CA PHE A 424 -1.26 -46.27 26.12
C PHE A 424 -0.83 -46.39 27.59
#